data_AF-A0A822YMA5-F1
#
_entry.id   AF-A0A822YMA5-F1
#
_cell.length_a   1.000
_cell.length_b   1.000
_cell.length_c   1.000
_cell.angle_alpha   90.00
_cell.angle_beta   90.00
_cell.angle_gamma   90.00
#
_symmetry.space_group_name_H-M   'P 1'
#
loop_
_entity.id
_entity.type
_entity.pdbx_description
1 polymer ?
#
loop_
_entity_poly.entity_id
_entity_poly.type
_entity_poly.pdbx_seq_one_letter_code
_entity_poly.pdbx_strand_id
1 'polypeptide(L)'
;MSFRMIIGSKHSDFSLKPVVREFFRLGGTFNLSDYIPFVVALDLQGLARRMKEVRVRFDEIMEKIIDQHEQDAKEEKDHNRDLVDTMLSLMAEASSSSKDEQHEQSSGDYCNMDRTDIKANVLNIIGGAIDSSAATIEWAFTELLRHEQVMKNVQQELQRVVGMNRAVEEDDLAKLEYLDMVVKEKLEASSSRPIPTPTRIHRRHHCKWIPHTQELSSHYKRLVYWAGHQCVV
;
A
#
# COMPACT_ATOMS: atom_id res chain seq x y z
N MET A 1 -11.80 6.47 0.26
CA MET A 1 -10.89 7.60 0.01
C MET A 1 -9.66 7.18 -0.80
N SER A 2 -8.86 6.20 -0.35
CA SER A 2 -7.57 5.85 -0.97
C SER A 2 -7.63 5.57 -2.49
N PHE A 3 -8.63 4.83 -2.98
CA PHE A 3 -8.78 4.56 -4.42
C PHE A 3 -8.99 5.82 -5.28
N ARG A 4 -9.72 6.83 -4.78
CA ARG A 4 -10.00 8.07 -5.52
C ARG A 4 -8.77 8.96 -5.65
N MET A 5 -7.88 8.93 -4.65
CA MET A 5 -6.63 9.68 -4.67
C MET A 5 -5.58 9.03 -5.59
N ILE A 6 -5.62 7.70 -5.69
CA ILE A 6 -4.62 6.95 -6.44
C ILE A 6 -4.98 6.84 -7.93
N ILE A 7 -6.28 6.69 -8.25
CA ILE A 7 -6.75 6.35 -9.61
C ILE A 7 -7.91 7.27 -10.07
N GLY A 8 -8.11 8.38 -9.36
CA GLY A 8 -9.14 9.34 -9.72
C GLY A 8 -10.58 8.90 -9.40
N SER A 9 -11.50 9.86 -9.47
CA SER A 9 -12.92 9.68 -9.14
C SER A 9 -13.74 9.00 -10.25
N LYS A 10 -13.24 8.98 -11.49
CA LYS A 10 -13.90 8.31 -12.63
C LYS A 10 -13.84 6.78 -12.50
N HIS A 11 -12.85 6.25 -11.76
CA HIS A 11 -12.54 4.82 -11.70
C HIS A 11 -12.80 4.19 -10.33
N SER A 12 -13.30 4.94 -9.35
CA SER A 12 -13.32 4.50 -7.95
C SER A 12 -14.33 3.41 -7.61
N ASP A 13 -15.32 3.18 -8.46
CA ASP A 13 -16.57 2.48 -8.11
C ASP A 13 -16.45 1.03 -7.59
N PHE A 14 -16.31 0.06 -8.51
CA PHE A 14 -16.84 -1.29 -8.28
C PHE A 14 -15.99 -2.49 -8.74
N SER A 15 -15.14 -2.36 -9.76
CA SER A 15 -14.41 -3.52 -10.32
C SER A 15 -13.09 -3.82 -9.59
N LEU A 16 -12.33 -2.79 -9.22
CA LEU A 16 -10.98 -2.98 -8.67
C LEU A 16 -10.98 -3.40 -7.19
N LYS A 17 -11.83 -2.78 -6.36
CA LYS A 17 -11.94 -3.07 -4.92
C LYS A 17 -12.11 -4.56 -4.59
N PRO A 18 -13.03 -5.33 -5.21
CA PRO A 18 -13.17 -6.75 -4.90
C PRO A 18 -11.94 -7.56 -5.32
N VAL A 19 -11.28 -7.20 -6.42
CA VAL A 19 -10.06 -7.87 -6.90
C VAL A 19 -8.91 -7.63 -5.92
N VAL A 20 -8.72 -6.38 -5.50
CA VAL A 20 -7.68 -6.00 -4.52
C VAL A 20 -7.93 -6.65 -3.16
N ARG A 21 -9.18 -6.68 -2.68
CA ARG A 21 -9.53 -7.37 -1.44
C ARG A 21 -9.23 -8.86 -1.52
N GLU A 22 -9.56 -9.49 -2.64
CA GLU A 22 -9.26 -10.91 -2.85
C GLU A 22 -7.74 -11.16 -2.92
N PHE A 23 -6.98 -10.26 -3.55
CA PHE A 23 -5.53 -10.32 -3.58
C PHE A 23 -4.93 -10.34 -2.18
N PHE A 24 -5.30 -9.38 -1.32
CA PHE A 24 -4.80 -9.33 0.06
C PHE A 24 -5.30 -10.50 0.90
N ARG A 25 -6.54 -10.96 0.69
CA ARG A 25 -7.06 -12.16 1.36
C ARG A 25 -6.23 -13.40 1.02
N LEU A 26 -5.95 -13.63 -0.26
CA LEU A 26 -5.12 -14.76 -0.70
C LEU A 26 -3.65 -14.61 -0.25
N GLY A 27 -3.14 -13.39 -0.22
CA GLY A 27 -1.79 -13.09 0.28
C GLY A 27 -1.64 -13.36 1.78
N GLY A 28 -2.67 -13.04 2.57
CA GLY A 28 -2.71 -13.29 4.02
C GLY A 28 -3.15 -14.70 4.42
N THR A 29 -3.72 -15.49 3.49
CA THR A 29 -4.15 -16.86 3.79
C THR A 29 -2.94 -17.75 4.03
N PHE A 30 -2.97 -18.51 5.13
CA PHE A 30 -1.95 -19.51 5.43
C PHE A 30 -1.88 -20.54 4.30
N ASN A 31 -0.69 -20.67 3.68
CA ASN A 31 -0.44 -21.70 2.69
C ASN A 31 0.57 -22.72 3.18
N LEU A 32 0.19 -23.99 3.16
CA LEU A 32 1.04 -25.10 3.57
C LEU A 32 2.28 -25.24 2.69
N SER A 33 2.18 -24.84 1.41
CA SER A 33 3.31 -24.87 0.48
C SER A 33 4.45 -23.92 0.86
N ASP A 34 4.18 -22.89 1.66
CA ASP A 34 5.22 -21.95 2.09
C ASP A 34 6.12 -22.53 3.19
N TYR A 35 5.64 -23.57 3.87
CA TYR A 35 6.33 -24.22 4.98
C TYR A 35 6.92 -25.57 4.60
N ILE A 36 6.34 -26.23 3.58
CA ILE A 36 6.76 -27.54 3.11
C ILE A 36 7.15 -27.42 1.62
N PRO A 37 8.44 -27.26 1.29
CA PRO A 37 8.90 -27.05 -0.09
C PRO A 37 8.45 -28.15 -1.07
N PHE A 38 8.26 -29.38 -0.58
CA PHE A 38 7.90 -30.54 -1.39
C PHE A 38 6.45 -30.54 -1.90
N VAL A 39 5.55 -29.75 -1.30
CA VAL A 39 4.13 -29.67 -1.72
C VAL A 39 3.81 -28.42 -2.54
N VAL A 40 4.82 -27.61 -2.89
CA VAL A 40 4.67 -26.40 -3.72
C VAL A 40 4.08 -26.71 -5.09
N ALA A 41 4.51 -27.79 -5.73
CA ALA A 41 4.02 -28.18 -7.05
C ALA A 41 2.57 -28.70 -7.03
N LEU A 42 2.05 -29.13 -5.87
CA LEU A 42 0.74 -29.75 -5.75
C LEU A 42 -0.39 -28.73 -5.57
N ASP A 43 -0.08 -27.47 -5.21
CA ASP A 43 -1.07 -26.41 -4.91
C ASP A 43 -2.30 -26.95 -4.16
N LEU A 44 -2.08 -27.68 -3.05
CA LEU A 44 -3.11 -28.46 -2.37
C LEU A 44 -4.33 -27.62 -1.93
N GLN A 45 -4.13 -26.31 -1.73
CA GLN A 45 -5.17 -25.36 -1.33
C GLN A 45 -5.72 -24.53 -2.51
N GLY A 46 -5.20 -24.72 -3.73
CA GLY A 46 -5.58 -23.98 -4.93
C GLY A 46 -5.27 -22.47 -4.86
N LEU A 47 -4.42 -22.06 -3.93
CA LEU A 47 -4.14 -20.65 -3.65
C LEU A 47 -3.30 -20.03 -4.76
N ALA A 48 -2.35 -20.78 -5.32
CA ALA A 48 -1.51 -20.28 -6.41
C ALA A 48 -2.34 -20.05 -7.68
N ARG A 49 -3.24 -20.99 -8.01
CA ARG A 49 -4.17 -20.84 -9.13
C ARG A 49 -5.10 -19.63 -8.96
N ARG A 50 -5.72 -19.49 -7.78
CA ARG A 50 -6.62 -18.35 -7.49
C ARG A 50 -5.87 -17.01 -7.52
N MET A 51 -4.65 -16.97 -7.00
CA MET A 51 -3.82 -15.77 -7.06
C MET A 51 -3.48 -15.38 -8.51
N LYS A 52 -3.21 -16.36 -9.37
CA LYS A 52 -2.98 -16.13 -10.80
C LYS A 52 -4.23 -15.53 -11.48
N GLU A 53 -5.41 -16.04 -11.19
CA GLU A 53 -6.67 -15.52 -11.72
C GLU A 53 -6.92 -14.07 -11.25
N VAL A 54 -6.66 -13.78 -9.98
CA VAL A 54 -6.77 -12.42 -9.42
C VAL A 54 -5.75 -11.46 -10.07
N ARG A 55 -4.51 -11.92 -10.28
CA ARG A 55 -3.46 -11.14 -10.95
C ARG A 55 -3.87 -10.74 -12.37
N VAL A 56 -4.39 -11.69 -13.16
CA VAL A 56 -4.84 -11.41 -14.53
C VAL A 56 -5.96 -10.38 -14.53
N ARG A 57 -6.97 -10.53 -13.66
CA ARG A 57 -8.06 -9.56 -13.54
C ARG A 57 -7.58 -8.17 -13.09
N PHE A 58 -6.62 -8.13 -12.18
CA PHE A 58 -6.02 -6.86 -11.73
C PHE A 58 -5.28 -6.17 -12.88
N ASP A 59 -4.47 -6.92 -13.62
CA ASP A 59 -3.71 -6.41 -14.76
C ASP A 59 -4.63 -5.85 -15.85
N GLU A 60 -5.69 -6.58 -16.22
CA GLU A 60 -6.70 -6.12 -17.20
C GLU A 60 -7.41 -4.83 -16.78
N ILE A 61 -7.72 -4.69 -15.49
CA ILE A 61 -8.38 -3.48 -14.97
C ILE A 61 -7.40 -2.32 -14.96
N MET A 62 -6.16 -2.54 -14.50
CA MET A 62 -5.14 -1.50 -14.44
C MET A 62 -4.70 -1.03 -15.83
N GLU A 63 -4.62 -1.93 -16.82
CA GLU A 63 -4.26 -1.56 -18.18
C GLU A 63 -5.28 -0.57 -18.77
N LYS A 64 -6.59 -0.88 -18.61
CA LYS A 64 -7.67 0.02 -19.05
C LYS A 64 -7.65 1.37 -18.37
N ILE A 65 -7.27 1.38 -17.09
CA ILE A 65 -7.13 2.61 -16.31
C ILE A 65 -5.98 3.43 -16.89
N ILE A 66 -4.80 2.83 -17.08
CA ILE A 66 -3.63 3.55 -17.61
C ILE A 66 -3.91 4.08 -19.01
N ASP A 67 -4.50 3.27 -19.90
CA ASP A 67 -4.87 3.69 -21.26
C ASP A 67 -5.79 4.93 -21.25
N GLN A 68 -6.73 4.99 -20.31
CA GLN A 68 -7.63 6.11 -20.17
C GLN A 68 -6.93 7.38 -19.66
N HIS A 69 -6.00 7.26 -18.71
CA HIS A 69 -5.21 8.42 -18.25
C HIS A 69 -4.28 8.94 -19.36
N GLU A 70 -3.68 8.06 -20.16
CA GLU A 70 -2.91 8.45 -21.35
C GLU A 70 -3.77 9.15 -22.41
N GLN A 71 -5.02 8.71 -22.59
CA GLN A 71 -5.95 9.35 -23.51
C GLN A 71 -6.41 10.72 -23.00
N ASP A 72 -6.79 10.82 -21.72
CA ASP A 72 -7.21 12.08 -21.11
C ASP A 72 -6.07 13.12 -21.09
N ALA A 73 -4.80 12.67 -20.94
CA ALA A 73 -3.62 13.52 -21.06
C ALA A 73 -3.41 14.07 -22.48
N LYS A 74 -3.66 13.26 -23.53
CA LYS A 74 -3.59 13.70 -24.93
C LYS A 74 -4.69 14.68 -25.31
N GLU A 75 -5.86 14.54 -24.70
CA GLU A 75 -7.03 15.38 -24.99
C GLU A 75 -7.03 16.69 -24.15
N GLU A 76 -5.96 16.98 -23.42
CA GLU A 76 -5.81 18.14 -22.50
C GLU A 76 -7.03 18.34 -21.60
N LYS A 77 -7.71 17.26 -21.20
CA LYS A 77 -8.87 17.38 -20.32
C LYS A 77 -8.38 17.82 -18.96
N ASP A 78 -8.87 18.97 -18.52
CA ASP A 78 -8.68 19.44 -17.15
C ASP A 78 -9.37 18.44 -16.19
N HIS A 79 -8.56 17.58 -15.59
CA HIS A 79 -8.98 16.64 -14.57
C HIS A 79 -8.04 16.77 -13.37
N ASN A 80 -8.58 16.52 -12.19
CA ASN A 80 -7.81 16.58 -10.97
C ASN A 80 -6.71 15.51 -11.02
N ARG A 81 -5.44 15.94 -11.06
CA ARG A 81 -4.28 15.04 -11.15
C ARG A 81 -4.30 14.02 -10.03
N ASP A 82 -4.06 12.77 -10.39
CA ASP A 82 -3.89 11.68 -9.42
C ASP A 82 -2.47 11.10 -9.42
N LEU A 83 -2.28 10.04 -8.63
CA LEU A 83 -0.99 9.38 -8.51
C LEU A 83 -0.55 8.74 -9.84
N VAL A 84 -1.48 8.14 -10.60
CA VAL A 84 -1.18 7.49 -11.88
C VAL A 84 -0.74 8.54 -12.90
N ASP A 85 -1.40 9.69 -12.96
CA ASP A 85 -0.99 10.82 -13.81
C ASP A 85 0.44 11.29 -13.50
N THR A 86 0.75 11.37 -12.20
CA THR A 86 2.08 11.79 -11.73
C THR A 86 3.15 10.76 -12.15
N MET A 87 2.87 9.46 -11.99
CA MET A 87 3.78 8.39 -12.41
C MET A 87 3.98 8.35 -13.93
N LEU A 88 2.92 8.55 -14.71
CA LEU A 88 3.01 8.64 -16.17
C LEU A 88 3.83 9.85 -16.63
N SER A 89 3.68 11.00 -15.96
CA SER A 89 4.48 12.19 -16.24
C SER A 89 5.97 11.94 -15.98
N LEU A 90 6.30 11.31 -14.84
CA LEU A 90 7.68 10.94 -14.50
C LEU A 90 8.28 9.94 -15.50
N MET A 91 7.48 8.99 -15.98
CA MET A 91 7.89 8.04 -17.03
C MET A 91 8.21 8.74 -18.35
N ALA A 92 7.38 9.72 -18.75
CA ALA A 92 7.59 10.50 -19.97
C ALA A 92 8.85 11.39 -19.88
N GLU A 93 9.08 12.04 -18.73
CA GLU A 93 10.27 12.85 -18.47
C GLU A 93 11.55 12.00 -18.53
N ALA A 94 11.57 10.84 -17.84
CA ALA A 94 12.72 9.93 -17.86
C ALA A 94 13.05 9.40 -19.26
N SER A 95 12.03 9.16 -20.08
CA SER A 95 12.18 8.73 -21.48
C SER A 95 12.68 9.84 -22.41
N SER A 96 12.54 11.10 -22.02
CA SER A 96 13.00 12.27 -22.78
C SER A 96 14.46 12.61 -22.49
N SER A 97 14.90 12.47 -21.23
CA SER A 97 16.29 12.72 -20.82
C SER A 97 17.28 11.67 -21.32
N SER A 98 16.82 10.48 -21.76
CA SER A 98 17.70 9.44 -22.30
C SER A 98 18.13 9.67 -23.76
N LYS A 99 17.66 10.73 -24.42
CA LYS A 99 17.99 11.02 -25.83
C LYS A 99 19.07 12.09 -26.00
N ASP A 100 19.31 12.91 -24.97
CA ASP A 100 20.29 13.98 -25.02
C ASP A 100 21.40 13.74 -24.00
N GLU A 101 22.60 13.58 -24.53
CA GLU A 101 23.91 13.73 -23.88
C GLU A 101 24.57 12.50 -23.22
N GLN A 102 25.62 12.08 -23.93
CA GLN A 102 26.81 11.44 -23.42
C GLN A 102 27.37 12.25 -22.23
N HIS A 103 27.08 11.87 -20.99
CA HIS A 103 27.96 12.18 -19.88
C HIS A 103 27.95 11.07 -18.84
N GLU A 104 29.06 10.35 -18.82
CA GLU A 104 29.43 9.42 -17.77
C GLU A 104 29.55 10.14 -16.41
N GLN A 105 29.07 9.43 -15.38
CA GLN A 105 29.44 9.45 -13.96
C GLN A 105 28.47 10.08 -12.95
N SER A 106 27.88 9.13 -12.19
CA SER A 106 27.43 9.22 -10.80
C SER A 106 26.11 9.95 -10.52
N SER A 107 25.00 9.19 -10.52
CA SER A 107 24.26 8.85 -9.30
C SER A 107 22.97 8.09 -9.60
N GLY A 108 22.85 6.88 -9.06
CA GLY A 108 21.58 6.23 -8.79
C GLY A 108 20.95 5.51 -9.98
N ASP A 109 20.78 4.21 -9.80
CA ASP A 109 19.99 3.27 -10.57
C ASP A 109 18.49 3.67 -10.56
N TYR A 110 18.15 4.85 -11.09
CA TYR A 110 16.76 5.24 -11.33
C TYR A 110 16.34 4.54 -12.62
N CYS A 111 15.99 3.27 -12.47
CA CYS A 111 15.47 2.42 -13.52
C CYS A 111 14.34 3.12 -14.28
N ASN A 112 14.40 3.01 -15.61
CA ASN A 112 13.32 3.38 -16.51
C ASN A 112 11.99 2.80 -15.99
N MET A 113 11.10 3.66 -15.48
CA MET A 113 9.83 3.24 -14.88
C MET A 113 8.92 2.70 -15.98
N ASP A 114 8.60 1.41 -15.96
CA ASP A 114 7.70 0.79 -16.93
C ASP A 114 6.24 0.81 -16.45
N ARG A 115 5.29 0.60 -17.37
CA ARG A 115 3.86 0.40 -17.02
C ARG A 115 3.69 -0.70 -15.97
N THR A 116 4.53 -1.72 -16.01
CA THR A 116 4.53 -2.80 -15.01
C THR A 116 4.88 -2.28 -13.61
N ASP A 117 5.82 -1.35 -13.51
CA ASP A 117 6.21 -0.73 -12.24
C ASP A 117 5.10 0.19 -11.71
N ILE A 118 4.42 0.92 -12.59
CA ILE A 118 3.24 1.74 -12.22
C ILE A 118 2.16 0.84 -11.61
N LYS A 119 1.83 -0.28 -12.29
CA LYS A 119 0.84 -1.25 -11.81
C LYS A 119 1.22 -1.83 -10.44
N ALA A 120 2.50 -2.18 -10.25
CA ALA A 120 3.01 -2.70 -8.99
C ALA A 120 2.98 -1.65 -7.86
N ASN A 121 3.37 -0.41 -8.16
CA ASN A 121 3.36 0.70 -7.21
C ASN A 121 1.95 1.05 -6.74
N VAL A 122 0.98 1.10 -7.66
CA VAL A 122 -0.44 1.31 -7.33
C VAL A 122 -0.94 0.23 -6.37
N LEU A 123 -0.68 -1.05 -6.67
CA LEU A 123 -1.07 -2.15 -5.80
C LEU A 123 -0.43 -2.06 -4.41
N ASN A 124 0.86 -1.73 -4.35
CA ASN A 124 1.61 -1.59 -3.12
C ASN A 124 1.07 -0.46 -2.22
N ILE A 125 0.80 0.71 -2.80
CA ILE A 125 0.27 1.88 -2.06
C ILE A 125 -1.14 1.61 -1.57
N ILE A 126 -2.01 1.01 -2.40
CA ILE A 126 -3.36 0.62 -1.98
C ILE A 126 -3.31 -0.38 -0.83
N GLY A 127 -2.44 -1.39 -0.93
CA GLY A 127 -2.25 -2.38 0.14
C GLY A 127 -1.79 -1.79 1.45
N GLY A 128 -0.70 -1.00 1.39
CA GLY A 128 -0.16 -0.32 2.56
C GLY A 128 -1.18 0.59 3.23
N ALA A 129 -1.99 1.30 2.44
CA ALA A 129 -2.99 2.23 2.96
C ALA A 129 -4.19 1.50 3.63
N ILE A 130 -4.68 0.40 3.05
CA ILE A 130 -5.87 -0.29 3.56
C ILE A 130 -5.55 -0.99 4.89
N ASP A 131 -4.49 -1.79 4.95
CA ASP A 131 -4.21 -2.62 6.12
C ASP A 131 -3.82 -1.76 7.33
N SER A 132 -3.04 -0.69 7.13
CA SER A 132 -2.60 0.18 8.20
C SER A 132 -3.72 1.05 8.78
N SER A 133 -4.56 1.63 7.92
CA SER A 133 -5.67 2.49 8.37
C SER A 133 -6.77 1.70 9.06
N ALA A 134 -7.14 0.53 8.51
CA ALA A 134 -8.13 -0.35 9.13
C ALA A 134 -7.67 -0.82 10.52
N ALA A 135 -6.42 -1.31 10.62
CA ALA A 135 -5.86 -1.73 11.90
C ALA A 135 -5.82 -0.57 12.91
N THR A 136 -5.40 0.62 12.49
CA THR A 136 -5.36 1.80 13.37
C THR A 136 -6.74 2.15 13.91
N ILE A 137 -7.76 2.13 13.06
CA ILE A 137 -9.15 2.41 13.45
C ILE A 137 -9.66 1.33 14.42
N GLU A 138 -9.44 0.05 14.11
CA GLU A 138 -9.84 -1.08 14.97
C GLU A 138 -9.19 -0.98 16.36
N TRP A 139 -7.90 -0.72 16.42
CA TRP A 139 -7.18 -0.53 17.69
C TRP A 139 -7.68 0.70 18.46
N ALA A 140 -7.88 1.83 17.77
CA ALA A 140 -8.40 3.04 18.39
C ALA A 140 -9.78 2.82 19.01
N PHE A 141 -10.71 2.18 18.28
CA PHE A 141 -12.04 1.86 18.82
C PHE A 141 -11.99 0.85 19.96
N THR A 142 -11.18 -0.21 19.83
CA THR A 142 -11.03 -1.22 20.89
C THR A 142 -10.59 -0.59 22.20
N GLU A 143 -9.65 0.35 22.12
CA GLU A 143 -9.11 1.02 23.30
C GLU A 143 -10.04 2.10 23.87
N LEU A 144 -10.79 2.82 23.01
CA LEU A 144 -11.85 3.73 23.46
C LEU A 144 -12.97 2.98 24.19
N LEU A 145 -13.36 1.81 23.68
CA LEU A 145 -14.35 0.93 24.34
C LEU A 145 -13.84 0.37 25.67
N ARG A 146 -12.52 0.16 25.79
CA ARG A 146 -11.89 -0.30 27.04
C ARG A 146 -11.86 0.78 28.13
N HIS A 147 -11.80 2.05 27.74
CA HIS A 147 -11.74 3.20 28.66
C HIS A 147 -12.93 4.14 28.47
N GLU A 148 -14.07 3.76 29.04
CA GLU A 148 -15.33 4.50 28.90
C GLU A 148 -15.21 5.98 29.29
N GLN A 149 -14.40 6.31 30.29
CA GLN A 149 -14.18 7.70 30.71
C GLN A 149 -13.50 8.55 29.63
N VAL A 150 -12.50 7.99 28.93
CA VAL A 150 -11.80 8.66 27.83
C VAL A 150 -12.77 8.85 26.66
N MET A 151 -13.57 7.83 26.33
CA MET A 151 -14.59 7.92 25.29
C MET A 151 -15.64 9.00 25.59
N LYS A 152 -16.11 9.13 26.83
CA LYS A 152 -17.03 10.21 27.24
C LYS A 152 -16.42 11.59 27.04
N ASN A 153 -15.15 11.76 27.40
CA ASN A 153 -14.45 13.03 27.24
C ASN A 153 -14.31 13.40 25.75
N VAL A 154 -13.97 12.44 24.88
CA VAL A 154 -13.93 12.65 23.42
C VAL A 154 -15.31 13.06 22.89
N GLN A 155 -16.37 12.36 23.30
CA GLN A 155 -17.74 12.69 22.87
C GLN A 155 -18.17 14.09 23.31
N GLN A 156 -17.81 14.50 24.54
CA GLN A 156 -18.07 15.84 25.05
C GLN A 156 -17.32 16.92 24.26
N GLU A 157 -16.06 16.67 23.90
CA GLU A 157 -15.28 17.57 23.06
C GLU A 157 -15.93 17.73 21.67
N LEU A 158 -16.29 16.62 21.02
CA LEU A 158 -16.98 16.64 19.73
C LEU A 158 -18.29 17.44 19.81
N GLN A 159 -19.10 17.22 20.86
CA GLN A 159 -20.35 17.95 21.05
C GLN A 159 -20.10 19.45 21.28
N ARG A 160 -19.02 19.83 21.95
CA ARG A 160 -18.65 21.23 22.22
C ARG A 160 -18.17 21.95 20.97
N VAL A 161 -17.35 21.31 20.15
CA VAL A 161 -16.66 21.93 19.00
C VAL A 161 -17.50 21.87 17.73
N VAL A 162 -18.09 20.71 17.43
CA VAL A 162 -18.81 20.45 16.17
C VAL A 162 -20.32 20.64 16.35
N GLY A 163 -20.84 20.25 17.52
CA GLY A 163 -22.28 20.17 17.78
C GLY A 163 -22.90 18.88 17.21
N MET A 164 -24.23 18.73 17.33
CA MET A 164 -24.95 17.54 16.86
C MET A 164 -25.63 17.71 15.48
N ASN A 165 -25.54 18.90 14.88
CA ASN A 165 -26.34 19.26 13.70
C ASN A 165 -25.57 19.12 12.37
N ARG A 166 -24.31 18.71 12.40
CA ARG A 166 -23.46 18.57 11.22
C ARG A 166 -22.42 17.46 11.39
N ALA A 167 -21.90 16.96 10.27
CA ALA A 167 -20.78 16.04 10.28
C ALA A 167 -19.46 16.77 10.61
N VAL A 168 -18.47 16.01 11.09
CA VAL A 168 -17.11 16.51 11.34
C VAL A 168 -16.44 16.81 10.00
N GLU A 169 -15.84 17.99 9.88
CA GLU A 169 -15.06 18.40 8.71
C GLU A 169 -13.56 18.48 9.05
N GLU A 170 -12.70 18.51 8.03
CA GLU A 170 -11.25 18.54 8.23
C GLU A 170 -10.79 19.79 9.00
N ASP A 171 -11.47 20.92 8.81
CA ASP A 171 -11.19 22.18 9.52
C ASP A 171 -11.47 22.11 11.03
N ASP A 172 -12.25 21.13 11.49
CA ASP A 172 -12.52 20.93 12.91
C ASP A 172 -11.46 20.11 13.61
N LEU A 173 -10.69 19.31 12.87
CA LEU A 173 -9.63 18.45 13.45
C LEU A 173 -8.62 19.28 14.25
N ALA A 174 -8.29 20.48 13.77
CA ALA A 174 -7.39 21.40 14.46
C ALA A 174 -7.93 21.91 15.81
N LYS A 175 -9.25 21.82 16.04
CA LYS A 175 -9.93 22.28 17.26
C LYS A 175 -10.23 21.14 18.24
N LEU A 176 -10.02 19.89 17.84
CA LEU A 176 -10.26 18.68 18.64
C LEU A 176 -8.94 18.22 19.31
N GLU A 177 -8.45 19.02 20.26
CA GLU A 177 -7.17 18.80 20.93
C GLU A 177 -7.12 17.48 21.72
N TYR A 178 -8.21 17.12 22.40
CA TYR A 178 -8.27 15.89 23.19
C TYR A 178 -8.30 14.65 22.28
N LEU A 179 -9.08 14.69 21.20
CA LEU A 179 -9.06 13.62 20.18
C LEU A 179 -7.66 13.45 19.58
N ASP A 180 -6.97 14.55 19.23
CA ASP A 180 -5.60 14.50 18.69
C ASP A 180 -4.62 13.84 19.67
N MET A 181 -4.69 14.18 20.96
CA MET A 181 -3.88 13.53 22.00
C MET A 181 -4.17 12.03 22.09
N VAL A 182 -5.45 11.63 22.05
CA VAL A 182 -5.84 10.21 22.08
C VAL A 182 -5.29 9.48 20.85
N VAL A 183 -5.42 10.06 19.66
CA VAL A 183 -4.89 9.44 18.43
C VAL A 183 -3.37 9.28 18.49
N LYS A 184 -2.64 10.32 18.94
CA LYS A 184 -1.17 10.28 19.08
C LYS A 184 -0.71 9.20 20.05
N GLU A 185 -1.29 9.16 21.25
CA GLU A 185 -1.01 8.12 22.26
C GLU A 185 -1.21 6.71 21.69
N LYS A 186 -2.26 6.51 20.87
CA LYS A 186 -2.55 5.19 20.28
C LYS A 186 -1.68 4.86 19.09
N LEU A 187 -1.27 5.83 18.28
CA LEU A 187 -0.29 5.59 17.24
C LEU A 187 1.06 5.20 17.85
N GLU A 188 1.46 5.82 18.96
CA GLU A 188 2.68 5.44 19.69
C GLU A 188 2.56 4.03 20.30
N ALA A 189 1.44 3.72 20.95
CA ALA A 189 1.20 2.38 21.51
C ALA A 189 1.08 1.30 20.42
N SER A 190 0.45 1.60 19.28
CA SER A 190 0.25 0.68 18.14
C SER A 190 1.53 0.50 17.29
N SER A 191 2.43 1.49 17.31
CA SER A 191 3.76 1.39 16.69
C SER A 191 4.64 0.31 17.37
N SER A 192 4.26 -0.16 18.56
CA SER A 192 4.81 -1.37 19.18
C SER A 192 4.44 -2.69 18.45
N ARG A 193 4.07 -2.62 17.16
CA ARG A 193 4.03 -3.80 16.27
C ARG A 193 5.37 -4.54 16.40
N PRO A 194 5.38 -5.79 16.89
CA PRO A 194 6.61 -6.47 17.30
C PRO A 194 7.52 -6.89 16.15
N ILE A 195 7.16 -6.61 14.89
CA ILE A 195 7.91 -7.08 13.71
C ILE A 195 8.03 -5.92 12.71
N PRO A 196 9.14 -5.15 12.72
CA PRO A 196 9.49 -4.34 11.57
C PRO A 196 9.66 -5.24 10.34
N THR A 197 9.34 -4.72 9.17
CA THR A 197 9.60 -5.41 7.91
C THR A 197 11.07 -5.85 7.90
N PRO A 198 11.39 -7.15 7.69
CA PRO A 198 12.76 -7.60 7.73
C PRO A 198 13.54 -6.87 6.65
N THR A 199 14.37 -5.95 7.08
CA THR A 199 15.27 -5.23 6.20
C THR A 199 16.32 -6.23 5.74
N ARG A 200 16.41 -6.44 4.42
CA ARG A 200 17.54 -7.19 3.86
C ARG A 200 18.79 -6.35 4.09
N ILE A 201 19.59 -6.73 5.08
CA ILE A 201 20.88 -6.09 5.32
C ILE A 201 21.76 -6.38 4.10
N HIS A 202 21.93 -5.38 3.25
CA HIS A 202 22.96 -5.44 2.22
C HIS A 202 24.30 -5.46 2.97
N ARG A 203 25.07 -6.55 2.84
CA ARG A 203 26.40 -6.65 3.45
C ARG A 203 27.31 -5.57 2.84
N ARG A 204 27.28 -4.35 3.37
CA ARG A 204 28.46 -3.51 3.38
C ARG A 204 29.31 -3.97 4.56
N HIS A 205 30.55 -4.28 4.26
CA HIS A 205 31.50 -4.90 5.16
C HIS A 205 31.54 -4.16 6.52
N HIS A 206 31.65 -4.94 7.61
CA HIS A 206 31.93 -4.52 9.00
C HIS A 206 30.76 -4.28 9.98
N CYS A 207 29.76 -5.16 10.01
CA CYS A 207 29.02 -5.41 11.25
C CYS A 207 29.10 -6.90 11.62
N LYS A 208 29.83 -7.22 12.70
CA LYS A 208 29.87 -8.56 13.32
C LYS A 208 28.73 -8.61 14.35
N TRP A 209 27.72 -9.44 14.09
CA TRP A 209 26.73 -9.82 15.10
C TRP A 209 26.86 -11.30 15.47
N ILE A 210 26.56 -11.58 16.73
CA ILE A 210 26.60 -12.89 17.39
C ILE A 210 25.54 -13.81 16.75
N PRO A 211 25.86 -15.06 16.38
CA PRO A 211 24.94 -15.90 15.63
C PRO A 211 23.84 -16.44 16.54
N HIS A 212 22.64 -15.88 16.42
CA HIS A 212 21.41 -16.60 16.66
C HIS A 212 20.67 -16.75 15.33
N THR A 213 20.51 -17.99 14.88
CA THR A 213 19.71 -18.35 13.71
C THR A 213 18.25 -18.03 13.99
N GLN A 214 17.75 -16.93 13.43
CA GLN A 214 16.33 -16.68 13.33
C GLN A 214 15.93 -16.85 11.87
N GLU A 215 15.33 -17.99 11.56
CA GLU A 215 14.65 -18.21 10.29
C GLU A 215 13.53 -17.17 10.15
N LEU A 216 13.54 -16.46 9.02
CA LEU A 216 12.52 -15.49 8.65
C LEU A 216 11.18 -16.21 8.43
N SER A 217 10.10 -15.69 9.02
CA SER A 217 8.75 -16.25 8.83
C SER A 217 8.31 -16.17 7.36
N SER A 218 7.68 -17.24 6.87
CA SER A 218 7.45 -17.53 5.46
C SER A 218 6.40 -16.62 4.78
N HIS A 219 5.53 -15.97 5.56
CA HIS A 219 4.54 -15.01 5.04
C HIS A 219 5.19 -13.86 4.25
N TYR A 220 6.42 -13.49 4.61
CA TYR A 220 7.12 -12.37 4.00
C TYR A 220 7.83 -12.71 2.68
N LYS A 221 8.07 -14.00 2.41
CA LYS A 221 8.68 -14.42 1.14
C LYS A 221 7.77 -14.10 -0.03
N ARG A 222 6.44 -14.12 0.12
CA ARG A 222 5.49 -13.85 -0.98
C ARG A 222 5.54 -12.43 -1.54
N LEU A 223 5.70 -11.42 -0.69
CA LEU A 223 5.77 -10.02 -1.12
C LEU A 223 7.14 -9.69 -1.75
N VAL A 224 8.22 -10.30 -1.26
CA VAL A 224 9.59 -10.03 -1.74
C VAL A 224 9.99 -10.90 -2.94
N TYR A 225 9.53 -12.16 -3.04
CA TYR A 225 9.83 -13.03 -4.18
C TYR A 225 9.21 -12.54 -5.49
N TRP A 226 8.07 -11.84 -5.43
CA TRP A 226 7.41 -11.32 -6.63
C TRP A 226 8.06 -10.06 -7.19
N ALA A 227 8.75 -9.25 -6.37
CA ALA A 227 9.57 -8.15 -6.85
C ALA A 227 10.90 -8.63 -7.50
N GLY A 228 11.37 -9.83 -7.17
CA GLY A 228 12.63 -10.38 -7.69
C GLY A 228 12.50 -11.23 -8.96
N HIS A 229 11.30 -11.71 -9.29
CA HIS A 229 11.10 -12.57 -10.47
C HIS A 229 10.83 -11.82 -11.78
N GLN A 230 10.83 -10.48 -11.75
CA GLN A 230 10.69 -9.64 -12.95
C GLN A 230 11.99 -9.52 -13.77
N CYS A 231 13.14 -10.03 -13.28
CA CYS A 231 14.44 -9.88 -13.95
C CYS A 231 15.04 -11.18 -14.52
N VAL A 232 14.34 -12.32 -14.45
CA VAL A 232 14.80 -13.55 -15.11
C VAL A 232 13.59 -14.33 -15.64
N VAL A 233 13.08 -13.92 -16.80
CA VAL A 233 12.99 -14.70 -18.07
C VAL A 233 12.81 -13.68 -19.19
#